data_AF-A0A0L7T2I9-F1
#
_entry.id   AF-A0A0L7T2I9-F1
#
_cell.length_a   1.000
_cell.length_b   1.000
_cell.length_c   1.000
_cell.angle_alpha   90.00
_cell.angle_beta   90.00
_cell.angle_gamma   90.00
#
_symmetry.space_group_name_H-M   'P 1'
#
loop_
_entity.id
_entity.type
_entity.pdbx_description
1 polymer ?
#
loop_
_entity_poly.entity_id
_entity_poly.type
_entity_poly.pdbx_seq_one_letter_code
_entity_poly.pdbx_strand_id
1 'polypeptide(L)' 'DLVSHKTRIESLFLDEGFGTLDAETLDTALDALDALNASGKTIGVISHVEAMKERIPVQIKVRKVNGLGYSKLEPTFSV' A
#
# COMPACT_ATOMS: atom_id res chain seq x y z
N ASP A 1 19.75 -3.91 -17.26
CA ASP A 1 19.25 -5.30 -17.19
C ASP A 1 20.05 -6.21 -16.28
N LEU A 2 20.02 -5.97 -14.97
CA LEU A 2 20.78 -6.77 -14.01
C LEU A 2 19.98 -7.08 -12.74
N VAL A 3 18.77 -7.62 -12.88
CA VAL A 3 18.09 -8.30 -11.76
C VAL A 3 17.52 -9.64 -12.24
N SER A 4 18.38 -10.65 -12.14
CA SER A 4 18.09 -12.01 -11.69
C SER A 4 16.74 -12.62 -12.06
N HIS A 5 16.75 -13.44 -13.12
CA HIS A 5 15.75 -14.47 -13.43
C HIS A 5 15.60 -15.57 -12.34
N LYS A 6 16.17 -15.40 -11.13
CA LYS A 6 16.25 -16.45 -10.10
C LYS A 6 15.60 -16.09 -8.77
N THR A 7 15.04 -14.88 -8.62
CA THR A 7 14.36 -14.47 -7.39
C THR A 7 12.94 -14.02 -7.72
N ARG A 8 11.96 -14.90 -7.50
CA ARG A 8 10.55 -14.51 -7.60
C ARG A 8 10.24 -13.55 -6.46
N ILE A 9 9.91 -12.30 -6.79
CA ILE A 9 9.31 -11.38 -5.82
C ILE A 9 7.90 -11.88 -5.53
N GLU A 10 7.70 -12.40 -4.32
CA GLU A 10 6.39 -12.88 -3.82
C GLU A 10 5.65 -11.79 -3.04
N SER A 11 6.38 -10.81 -2.50
CA SER A 11 5.80 -9.68 -1.79
C SER A 11 6.54 -8.38 -2.09
N LEU A 12 5.79 -7.29 -2.23
CA LEU A 12 6.30 -5.95 -2.46
C LEU A 12 5.63 -4.99 -1.48
N PHE A 13 6.43 -4.17 -0.80
CA PHE A 13 5.94 -3.07 0.02
C PHE A 13 6.35 -1.75 -0.61
N LEU A 14 5.38 -0.88 -0.86
CA LEU A 14 5.58 0.45 -1.40
C LEU A 14 5.22 1.46 -0.31
N ASP A 15 6.14 2.39 -0.06
CA ASP A 15 5.94 3.48 0.89
C ASP A 15 5.60 4.78 0.14
N GLU A 16 5.52 5.88 0.89
CA GLU A 16 5.12 7.21 0.43
C GLU A 16 5.66 7.62 -0.96
N GLY A 17 4.85 8.39 -1.70
CA GLY A 17 5.20 8.90 -3.04
C GLY A 17 3.99 9.08 -3.96
N PHE A 18 2.88 8.41 -3.66
CA PHE A 18 1.65 8.53 -4.45
C PHE A 18 1.01 9.93 -4.39
N GLY A 19 1.27 10.70 -3.34
CA GLY A 19 0.73 12.05 -3.18
C GLY A 19 1.38 13.10 -4.09
N THR A 20 2.51 12.78 -4.73
CA THR A 20 3.16 13.67 -5.70
C THR A 20 2.72 13.42 -7.13
N LEU A 21 1.91 12.37 -7.36
CA LEU A 21 1.36 12.04 -8.67
C LEU A 21 0.10 12.87 -8.91
N ASP A 22 -0.09 13.29 -10.16
CA ASP A 22 -1.40 13.76 -10.60
C ASP A 22 -2.42 12.60 -10.62
N ALA A 23 -3.70 12.93 -10.79
CA ALA A 23 -4.77 11.95 -10.72
C ALA A 23 -4.68 10.85 -11.80
N GLU A 24 -4.25 11.19 -13.02
CA GLU A 24 -4.14 10.24 -14.13
C GLU A 24 -2.97 9.27 -13.92
N THR A 25 -1.83 9.81 -13.46
CA THR A 25 -0.65 9.00 -13.13
C THR A 25 -0.91 8.10 -11.91
N LEU A 26 -1.66 8.59 -10.91
CA LEU A 26 -2.05 7.79 -9.75
C LEU A 26 -2.97 6.61 -10.15
N ASP A 27 -3.93 6.85 -11.03
CA ASP A 27 -4.84 5.80 -11.53
C ASP A 27 -4.06 4.72 -12.28
N THR A 28 -3.15 5.14 -13.16
CA THR A 28 -2.25 4.21 -13.87
C THR A 28 -1.38 3.40 -12.90
N ALA A 29 -0.87 4.02 -11.84
CA ALA A 29 -0.09 3.32 -10.83
C ALA A 29 -0.94 2.29 -10.07
N LEU A 30 -2.18 2.64 -9.69
CA LEU A 30 -3.11 1.74 -9.04
C LEU A 30 -3.45 0.53 -9.91
N ASP A 31 -3.72 0.72 -11.20
CA ASP A 31 -3.98 -0.36 -12.14
C ASP A 31 -2.78 -1.32 -12.28
N ALA A 32 -1.55 -0.80 -12.25
CA ALA A 32 -0.35 -1.62 -12.24
C ALA A 32 -0.23 -2.47 -10.96
N LEU A 33 -0.62 -1.92 -9.79
CA LEU A 33 -0.63 -2.67 -8.53
C LEU A 33 -1.68 -3.79 -8.54
N ASP A 34 -2.85 -3.52 -9.11
CA ASP A 34 -3.92 -4.52 -9.28
C ASP A 34 -3.46 -5.68 -10.17
N ALA A 35 -2.78 -5.38 -11.28
CA ALA A 35 -2.21 -6.40 -12.17
C ALA A 35 -1.13 -7.26 -11.48
N LEU A 36 -0.29 -6.64 -10.64
CA LEU A 36 0.71 -7.36 -9.86
C LEU A 36 0.07 -8.27 -8.82
N ASN A 37 -0.98 -7.80 -8.13
CA ASN A 37 -1.75 -8.61 -7.19
C ASN A 37 -2.39 -9.83 -7.90
N ALA A 38 -3.02 -9.62 -9.05
CA ALA A 38 -3.61 -10.68 -9.86
C ALA A 38 -2.61 -11.75 -10.31
N SER A 39 -1.31 -11.41 -10.40
CA SER A 39 -0.23 -12.38 -10.68
C SER A 39 0.15 -13.28 -9.50
N GLY A 40 -0.56 -13.16 -8.37
CA GLY A 40 -0.30 -13.91 -7.14
C GLY A 40 0.80 -13.32 -6.26
N LYS A 41 1.12 -12.03 -6.44
CA LYS A 41 2.07 -11.30 -5.59
C LYS A 41 1.32 -10.57 -4.50
N THR A 42 1.85 -10.60 -3.27
CA THR A 42 1.29 -9.80 -2.18
C THR A 42 1.84 -8.38 -2.26
N ILE A 43 0.96 -7.39 -2.45
CA ILE A 43 1.36 -5.98 -2.53
C ILE A 43 0.83 -5.25 -1.30
N GLY A 44 1.73 -4.64 -0.53
CA GLY A 44 1.41 -3.74 0.56
C GLY A 44 1.75 -2.30 0.18
N VAL A 45 0.85 -1.37 0.47
CA VAL A 45 1.08 0.06 0.21
C VAL A 45 0.85 0.87 1.48
N ILE A 46 1.74 1.81 1.74
CA ILE A 46 1.63 2.82 2.79
C ILE A 46 1.37 4.16 2.10
N SER A 47 0.21 4.75 2.36
CA SER A 47 -0.17 6.01 1.74
C SER A 47 -1.19 6.76 2.60
N HIS A 48 -1.11 8.09 2.57
CA HIS A 48 -2.12 8.98 3.13
C HIS A 48 -3.12 9.47 2.08
N VAL A 49 -2.96 9.09 0.81
CA VAL A 49 -3.79 9.55 -0.31
C VAL A 49 -5.18 8.93 -0.24
N GLU A 50 -6.23 9.76 -0.22
CA GLU A 50 -7.63 9.30 -0.08
C GLU A 50 -8.06 8.40 -1.24
N ALA A 51 -7.69 8.72 -2.48
CA ALA A 51 -8.05 7.93 -3.67
C ALA A 51 -7.57 6.46 -3.58
N MET A 52 -6.43 6.20 -2.92
CA MET A 52 -5.95 4.84 -2.72
C MET A 52 -6.82 4.06 -1.72
N LYS A 53 -7.42 4.74 -0.73
CA LYS A 53 -8.33 4.11 0.24
C LYS A 53 -9.63 3.66 -0.42
N GLU A 54 -10.07 4.33 -1.48
CA GLU A 54 -11.26 3.93 -2.22
C GLU A 54 -10.98 2.72 -3.11
N ARG A 55 -9.78 2.65 -3.71
CA ARG A 55 -9.38 1.57 -4.61
C ARG A 55 -8.97 0.28 -3.89
N ILE A 56 -8.34 0.38 -2.72
CA ILE A 56 -7.83 -0.76 -1.95
C ILE A 56 -8.76 -1.02 -0.75
N PRO A 57 -9.68 -2.01 -0.83
CA PRO A 57 -10.68 -2.24 0.22
C PRO A 57 -10.09 -2.85 1.50
N VAL A 58 -9.04 -3.67 1.38
CA VAL A 58 -8.37 -4.28 2.53
C VAL A 58 -7.37 -3.29 3.10
N GLN A 59 -7.60 -2.83 4.33
CA GLN A 59 -6.82 -1.75 4.94
C GLN A 59 -6.43 -2.08 6.37
N ILE A 60 -5.20 -1.72 6.73
CA ILE A 60 -4.76 -1.63 8.12
C ILE A 60 -4.79 -0.15 8.49
N LYS A 61 -5.78 0.25 9.29
CA LYS A 61 -5.99 1.66 9.67
C LYS A 61 -5.21 1.99 10.93
N VAL A 62 -4.23 2.89 10.80
CA VAL A 62 -3.49 3.45 11.94
C VAL A 62 -4.24 4.68 12.47
N ARG A 63 -4.60 4.68 13.75
CA ARG A 63 -5.26 5.81 14.42
C ARG A 63 -4.33 6.43 15.45
N LYS A 64 -4.14 7.75 15.36
CA LYS A 64 -3.44 8.51 16.40
C LYS A 64 -4.31 8.58 17.66
N VAL A 65 -3.71 8.38 18.82
CA VAL A 65 -4.40 8.54 20.11
C VAL A 65 -4.04 9.91 20.67
N ASN A 66 -5.01 10.82 20.64
CA ASN A 66 -4.77 12.24 20.90
C ASN A 66 -4.11 12.47 22.27
N GLY A 67 -3.04 13.26 22.27
CA GLY A 67 -2.38 13.75 23.48
C GLY A 67 -1.50 12.75 24.22
N LEU A 68 -1.38 11.51 23.74
CA LEU A 68 -0.64 10.45 24.46
C LEU A 68 0.65 9.98 23.77
N GLY A 69 0.98 10.51 22.60
CA GLY A 69 2.25 10.24 21.91
C GLY A 69 2.37 8.84 21.29
N TYR A 70 1.29 8.05 21.26
CA TYR A 70 1.26 6.74 20.61
C TYR A 70 0.08 6.60 19.63
N SER A 71 0.20 5.64 18.73
CA SER A 71 -0.85 5.27 17.76
C SER A 71 -1.36 3.85 18.04
N LYS A 72 -2.56 3.54 17.56
CA LYS A 72 -3.21 2.23 17.71
C LYS A 72 -3.72 1.73 16.37
N LEU A 73 -3.70 0.42 16.20
CA LEU A 73 -4.41 -0.30 15.12
C LEU A 73 -5.81 -0.73 15.60
N GLU A 74 -6.59 -1.31 14.71
CA GLU A 74 -7.84 -1.96 15.11
C GLU A 74 -7.57 -3.16 16.04
N PRO A 75 -8.45 -3.43 17.04
CA PRO A 75 -8.24 -4.51 18.01
C PRO A 75 -8.09 -5.90 17.39
N THR A 76 -8.61 -6.12 16.18
CA THR A 76 -8.43 -7.38 15.44
C THR A 76 -6.97 -7.68 15.09
N PHE A 77 -6.10 -6.67 15.12
CA PHE A 77 -4.67 -6.79 14.85
C PHE A 77 -3.82 -6.66 16.12
N SER A 78 -4.43 -6.49 17.31
CA SER A 78 -3.65 -6.50 18.56
C SER A 78 -3.33 -7.94 18.97
N VAL A 79 -2.05 -8.20 19.24
CA VAL A 79 -1.53 -9.47 19.75
C VAL A 79 -1.50 -9.44 21.28
#